data_AF-A0A1D2NK49-F1
#
_entry.id   AF-A0A1D2NK49-F1
#
_cell.length_a   1.000
_cell.length_b   1.000
_cell.length_c   1.000
_cell.angle_alpha   90.00
_cell.angle_beta   90.00
_cell.angle_gamma   90.00
#
_symmetry.space_group_name_H-M   'P 1'
#
loop_
_entity.id
_entity.type
_entity.pdbx_description
1 polymer ?
#
loop_
_entity_poly.entity_id
_entity_poly.type
_entity_poly.pdbx_seq_one_letter_code
_entity_poly.pdbx_strand_id
1 'polypeptide(L)'
;MKEASQKTCDVFKLCLAVGITVTFLCDFPSTQAASDGDSGNEEKGSGTHQKLLIIMLDGFRWDYYKSQKDELIAFPVFLQDGVQAEWVEPIFPSLSYPCWTTISTGVYPEVHGIIGNYMFDLKKEAMFDIFNHSTTRMEHWWQNSEPLWTTATRHKRKTFLRYWSRCDVAFDQIKPDTCSGFTEARGAAAIKETLSVAVENLQKDYDLVMVYSEHIDNVGHKFGPESPELKQAMRDVDSALSDFLDNMLDTGLDEKVNIVILGDHGMKGVGEGSNVTYLSLDDYINASDVYKVLDRGAVFAITPYAKRLEQVYEGLKGKEGFDVYRREEIPEHFHYKNNRLVQDILVVAQPNYFIRGLAQSSKQVPRDPATVQYWGGTHGYPNMTEMRTIFFAKGPGFKKGLVHPPIQLVDVYQIFAHLLDIPARPHNGSWTRVSGMLTSRSAREAVCDLCIIIFTMCLTLFNFVHYPGTMHT
;
A
#
# COMPACT_ATOMS: atom_id res chain seq x y z
N MET A 1 45.43 -27.56 35.65
CA MET A 1 44.68 -28.26 34.58
C MET A 1 43.25 -28.63 35.00
N LYS A 2 43.00 -29.23 36.17
CA LYS A 2 41.63 -29.56 36.62
C LYS A 2 40.69 -28.35 36.81
N GLU A 3 41.19 -27.23 37.36
CA GLU A 3 40.35 -26.00 37.51
C GLU A 3 40.00 -25.33 36.18
N ALA A 4 40.87 -25.38 35.18
CA ALA A 4 40.60 -24.83 33.85
C ALA A 4 39.54 -25.64 33.10
N SER A 5 39.51 -26.97 33.32
CA SER A 5 38.51 -27.90 32.77
C SER A 5 37.14 -27.75 33.43
N GLN A 6 37.09 -27.41 34.72
CA GLN A 6 35.82 -27.16 35.43
C GLN A 6 35.15 -25.87 34.92
N LYS A 7 35.92 -24.79 34.82
CA LYS A 7 35.42 -23.48 34.34
C LYS A 7 34.92 -23.51 32.89
N THR A 8 35.54 -24.32 32.03
CA THR A 8 35.10 -24.52 30.64
C THR A 8 33.79 -25.29 30.54
N CYS A 9 33.57 -26.25 31.43
CA CYS A 9 32.32 -27.01 31.50
C CYS A 9 31.14 -26.12 31.98
N ASP A 10 31.39 -25.20 32.91
CA ASP A 10 30.37 -24.27 33.42
C ASP A 10 29.97 -23.21 32.39
N VAL A 11 30.93 -22.69 31.61
CA VAL A 11 30.64 -21.79 30.49
C VAL A 11 29.82 -22.49 29.40
N PHE A 12 30.15 -23.74 29.06
CA PHE A 12 29.39 -24.51 28.06
C PHE A 12 27.95 -24.76 28.50
N LYS A 13 27.72 -25.10 29.77
CA LYS A 13 26.36 -25.25 30.33
C LYS A 13 25.57 -23.94 30.30
N LEU A 14 26.22 -22.81 30.58
CA LEU A 14 25.60 -21.49 30.48
C LEU A 14 25.24 -21.16 29.02
N CYS A 15 26.12 -21.43 28.06
CA CYS A 15 25.85 -21.23 26.63
C CYS A 15 24.67 -22.08 26.15
N LEU A 16 24.60 -23.34 26.59
CA LEU A 16 23.52 -24.26 26.25
C LEU A 16 22.18 -23.82 26.88
N ALA A 17 22.20 -23.39 28.14
CA ALA A 17 21.02 -22.87 28.83
C ALA A 17 20.50 -21.58 28.18
N VAL A 18 21.39 -20.64 27.80
CA VAL A 18 21.00 -19.44 27.06
C VAL A 18 20.45 -19.81 25.69
N GLY A 19 21.11 -20.72 24.96
CA GLY A 19 20.66 -21.20 23.64
C GLY A 19 19.25 -21.80 23.68
N ILE A 20 18.96 -22.68 24.64
CA ILE A 20 17.62 -23.27 24.84
C ILE A 20 16.60 -22.18 25.17
N THR A 21 16.97 -21.20 25.98
CA THR A 21 16.09 -20.07 26.35
C THR A 21 15.81 -19.16 25.14
N VAL A 22 16.80 -18.95 24.26
CA VAL A 22 16.63 -18.21 22.99
C VAL A 22 15.66 -18.95 22.08
N THR A 23 15.76 -20.29 21.97
CA THR A 23 14.83 -21.09 21.17
C THR A 23 13.40 -20.95 21.69
N PHE A 24 13.16 -21.10 23.00
CA PHE A 24 11.83 -20.97 23.59
C PHE A 24 11.24 -19.55 23.53
N LEU A 25 12.07 -18.50 23.58
CA LEU A 25 11.60 -17.11 23.57
C LEU A 25 11.44 -16.55 22.15
N CYS A 26 12.23 -17.04 21.20
CA CYS A 26 12.35 -16.53 19.83
C CYS A 26 11.94 -17.55 18.77
N ASP A 27 11.11 -18.55 19.12
CA ASP A 27 10.56 -19.55 18.19
C ASP A 27 9.85 -18.84 17.01
N PHE A 28 10.59 -18.65 15.93
CA PHE A 28 10.04 -18.46 14.60
C PHE A 28 9.58 -19.82 14.12
N PRO A 29 8.34 -19.99 13.62
CA PRO A 29 7.87 -21.29 13.18
C PRO A 29 8.70 -21.75 11.98
N SER A 30 9.68 -22.62 12.24
CA SER A 30 10.36 -23.40 11.22
C SER A 30 9.42 -24.50 10.77
N THR A 31 9.11 -24.54 9.48
CA THR A 31 8.37 -25.61 8.82
C THR A 31 9.03 -26.96 9.05
N GLN A 32 8.39 -27.85 9.81
CA GLN A 32 8.52 -29.28 9.65
C GLN A 32 7.21 -29.98 10.03
N ALA A 33 6.67 -30.74 9.09
CA ALA A 33 5.54 -31.63 9.30
C ALA A 33 6.01 -32.94 9.93
N ALA A 34 5.36 -33.39 11.01
CA ALA A 34 4.87 -34.76 11.22
C ALA A 34 4.45 -35.00 12.69
N SER A 35 3.22 -35.51 12.85
CA SER A 35 2.66 -36.44 13.84
C SER A 35 3.33 -36.59 15.23
N ASP A 36 2.60 -36.31 16.31
CA ASP A 36 1.72 -37.26 17.01
C ASP A 36 1.02 -36.56 18.18
N GLY A 37 -0.12 -37.12 18.62
CA GLY A 37 -1.01 -36.50 19.58
C GLY A 37 -0.51 -36.52 21.03
N ASP A 38 -0.82 -35.44 21.75
CA ASP A 38 -1.06 -35.49 23.18
C ASP A 38 -2.10 -34.43 23.56
N SER A 39 -3.07 -34.87 24.35
CA SER A 39 -4.17 -34.10 24.90
C SER A 39 -3.72 -33.42 26.18
N GLY A 40 -3.56 -32.11 26.17
CA GLY A 40 -3.21 -31.33 27.36
C GLY A 40 -3.66 -29.88 27.26
N ASN A 41 -4.68 -29.53 28.05
CA ASN A 41 -5.16 -28.19 28.41
C ASN A 41 -4.47 -27.00 27.73
N GLU A 42 -5.13 -26.43 26.73
CA GLU A 42 -4.90 -25.04 26.33
C GLU A 42 -5.37 -24.12 27.46
N GLU A 43 -4.42 -23.60 28.24
CA GLU A 43 -4.62 -22.36 28.96
C GLU A 43 -5.02 -21.29 27.93
N LYS A 44 -6.26 -20.81 28.01
CA LYS A 44 -6.71 -19.61 27.32
C LYS A 44 -5.89 -18.42 27.80
N GLY A 45 -4.75 -18.20 27.16
CA GLY A 45 -4.06 -16.93 27.17
C GLY A 45 -4.97 -15.86 26.57
N SER A 46 -5.64 -15.10 27.42
CA SER A 46 -6.30 -13.84 27.09
C SER A 46 -5.25 -12.79 26.67
N GLY A 47 -4.60 -12.98 25.53
CA GLY A 47 -3.84 -11.93 24.87
C GLY A 47 -4.78 -11.16 23.97
N THR A 48 -5.26 -10.00 24.39
CA THR A 48 -6.02 -9.11 23.50
C THR A 48 -5.14 -8.74 22.32
N HIS A 49 -5.44 -9.30 21.14
CA HIS A 49 -4.74 -8.96 19.91
C HIS A 49 -4.87 -7.47 19.63
N GLN A 50 -3.81 -6.87 19.11
CA GLN A 50 -3.80 -5.43 18.78
C GLN A 50 -4.70 -5.19 17.58
N LYS A 51 -5.70 -4.32 17.75
CA LYS A 51 -6.65 -3.97 16.69
C LYS A 51 -6.04 -2.92 15.77
N LEU A 52 -6.35 -3.01 14.48
CA LEU A 52 -5.93 -2.09 13.44
C LEU A 52 -7.12 -1.65 12.60
N LEU A 53 -7.32 -0.34 12.51
CA LEU A 53 -8.21 0.32 11.56
C LEU A 53 -7.38 1.04 10.50
N ILE A 54 -7.64 0.73 9.23
CA ILE A 54 -7.06 1.40 8.07
C ILE A 54 -8.16 2.17 7.35
N ILE A 55 -8.01 3.48 7.23
CA ILE A 55 -8.90 4.39 6.51
C ILE A 55 -8.15 4.89 5.28
N MET A 56 -8.57 4.42 4.10
CA MET A 56 -8.08 4.92 2.81
C MET A 56 -8.91 6.11 2.36
N LEU A 57 -8.26 7.24 2.11
CA LEU A 57 -8.85 8.44 1.54
C LEU A 57 -8.23 8.66 0.14
N ASP A 58 -8.96 8.25 -0.90
CA ASP A 58 -8.48 8.30 -2.27
C ASP A 58 -8.18 9.75 -2.72
N GLY A 59 -7.08 9.93 -3.46
CA GLY A 59 -6.70 11.21 -4.05
C GLY A 59 -6.32 12.30 -3.04
N PHE A 60 -6.07 11.93 -1.78
CA PHE A 60 -5.67 12.88 -0.74
C PHE A 60 -4.22 13.31 -0.94
N ARG A 61 -4.04 14.48 -1.57
CA ARG A 61 -2.73 15.09 -1.81
C ARG A 61 -2.10 15.61 -0.52
N TRP A 62 -0.79 15.41 -0.38
CA TRP A 62 -0.02 15.68 0.83
C TRP A 62 -0.17 17.09 1.43
N ASP A 63 -0.43 18.10 0.59
CA ASP A 63 -0.51 19.51 0.98
C ASP A 63 -1.94 20.00 1.29
N TYR A 64 -2.98 19.20 1.01
CA TYR A 64 -4.38 19.58 1.25
C TYR A 64 -4.66 19.88 2.72
N TYR A 65 -4.13 19.07 3.63
CA TYR A 65 -4.24 19.35 5.06
C TYR A 65 -3.47 20.62 5.42
N LYS A 66 -2.23 20.76 4.96
CA LYS A 66 -1.36 21.89 5.32
C LYS A 66 -1.94 23.23 4.88
N SER A 67 -2.58 23.30 3.72
CA SER A 67 -3.19 24.52 3.18
C SER A 67 -4.46 24.95 3.93
N GLN A 68 -5.07 24.05 4.71
CA GLN A 68 -6.33 24.26 5.41
C GLN A 68 -6.23 23.99 6.92
N LYS A 69 -5.02 23.81 7.45
CA LYS A 69 -4.78 23.33 8.83
C LYS A 69 -5.47 24.15 9.93
N ASP A 70 -5.72 25.44 9.68
CA ASP A 70 -6.34 26.35 10.66
C ASP A 70 -7.87 26.22 10.68
N GLU A 71 -8.45 25.50 9.71
CA GLU A 71 -9.88 25.26 9.56
C GLU A 71 -10.29 23.81 9.86
N LEU A 72 -9.33 22.88 9.91
CA LEU A 72 -9.55 21.45 10.11
C LEU A 72 -9.18 21.06 11.54
N ILE A 73 -10.12 20.46 12.28
CA ILE A 73 -10.01 20.23 13.73
C ILE A 73 -9.67 18.79 14.10
N ALA A 74 -10.05 17.81 13.27
CA ALA A 74 -9.83 16.40 13.58
C ALA A 74 -8.40 15.95 13.26
N PHE A 75 -7.85 16.36 12.11
CA PHE A 75 -6.47 16.02 11.74
C PHE A 75 -5.40 16.41 12.78
N PRO A 76 -5.44 17.61 13.41
CA PRO A 76 -4.54 17.95 14.51
C PRO A 76 -4.53 16.95 15.68
N VAL A 77 -5.65 16.28 15.98
CA VAL A 77 -5.71 15.26 17.05
C VAL A 77 -4.83 14.05 16.70
N PHE A 78 -4.86 13.60 15.44
CA PHE A 78 -3.98 12.52 14.97
C PHE A 78 -2.50 12.90 15.05
N LEU A 79 -2.16 14.19 14.94
CA LEU A 79 -0.79 14.68 15.11
C LEU A 79 -0.36 14.72 16.56
N GLN A 80 -1.20 15.29 17.42
CA GLN A 80 -0.89 15.45 18.84
C GLN A 80 -0.71 14.10 19.53
N ASP A 81 -1.60 13.15 19.23
CA ASP A 81 -1.63 11.83 19.87
C ASP A 81 -1.05 10.71 19.01
N GLY A 82 -0.31 11.07 17.95
CA GLY A 82 0.18 10.09 16.98
C GLY A 82 1.38 10.54 16.16
N VAL A 83 1.43 10.04 14.92
CA VAL A 83 2.48 10.30 13.94
C VAL A 83 1.88 10.77 12.62
N GLN A 84 2.56 11.69 11.96
CA GLN A 84 2.34 12.03 10.56
C GLN A 84 3.64 11.86 9.78
N ALA A 85 3.60 11.25 8.60
CA ALA A 85 4.70 11.39 7.65
C ALA A 85 4.60 12.75 6.93
N GLU A 86 5.73 13.41 6.67
CA GLU A 86 5.73 14.68 5.89
C GLU A 86 4.99 14.52 4.56
N TRP A 87 5.19 13.38 3.89
CA TRP A 87 4.37 12.86 2.81
C TRP A 87 4.66 11.38 2.58
N VAL A 88 3.82 10.74 1.78
CA VAL A 88 4.05 9.41 1.22
C VAL A 88 4.33 9.56 -0.28
N GLU A 89 5.43 8.99 -0.75
CA GLU A 89 5.73 8.88 -2.17
C GLU A 89 4.92 7.71 -2.75
N PRO A 90 4.00 7.93 -3.71
CA PRO A 90 3.24 6.86 -4.34
C PRO A 90 4.15 5.98 -5.20
N ILE A 91 3.63 4.83 -5.62
CA ILE A 91 4.25 4.04 -6.69
C ILE A 91 3.97 4.63 -8.07
N PHE A 92 4.68 4.13 -9.09
CA PHE A 92 4.35 4.37 -10.49
C PHE A 92 3.58 3.16 -11.09
N PRO A 93 2.51 3.40 -11.88
CA PRO A 93 1.83 4.69 -12.03
C PRO A 93 1.06 5.03 -10.76
N SER A 94 0.91 6.33 -10.47
CA SER A 94 0.17 6.85 -9.31
C SER A 94 -1.34 6.78 -9.57
N LEU A 95 -1.85 5.58 -9.85
CA LEU A 95 -3.24 5.25 -10.14
C LEU A 95 -3.82 4.37 -9.03
N SER A 96 -5.13 4.47 -8.83
CA SER A 96 -5.83 3.88 -7.69
C SER A 96 -5.64 2.35 -7.57
N TYR A 97 -6.02 1.53 -8.56
CA TYR A 97 -5.87 0.07 -8.43
C TYR A 97 -4.43 -0.42 -8.21
N PRO A 98 -3.42 0.09 -8.95
CA PRO A 98 -2.02 -0.18 -8.66
C PRO A 98 -1.63 0.18 -7.21
N CYS A 99 -1.95 1.39 -6.75
CA CYS A 99 -1.63 1.84 -5.41
C CYS A 99 -2.36 1.04 -4.33
N TRP A 100 -3.67 0.80 -4.47
CA TRP A 100 -4.47 -0.01 -3.53
C TRP A 100 -3.89 -1.42 -3.36
N THR A 101 -3.42 -2.02 -4.47
CA THR A 101 -2.80 -3.35 -4.43
C THR A 101 -1.43 -3.30 -3.77
N THR A 102 -0.62 -2.27 -4.05
CA THR A 102 0.64 -2.03 -3.34
C THR A 102 0.43 -1.87 -1.83
N ILE A 103 -0.54 -1.07 -1.40
CA ILE A 103 -0.86 -0.83 0.01
C ILE A 103 -1.20 -2.13 0.74
N SER A 104 -1.92 -3.03 0.06
CA SER A 104 -2.34 -4.30 0.63
C SER A 104 -1.30 -5.42 0.54
N THR A 105 -0.25 -5.29 -0.27
CA THR A 105 0.73 -6.38 -0.52
C THR A 105 2.19 -5.99 -0.23
N GLY A 106 2.51 -4.70 -0.17
CA GLY A 106 3.84 -4.17 0.04
C GLY A 106 4.79 -4.30 -1.16
N VAL A 107 4.31 -4.75 -2.32
CA VAL A 107 5.13 -4.92 -3.53
C VAL A 107 4.71 -3.96 -4.65
N TYR A 108 5.59 -3.74 -5.62
CA TYR A 108 5.32 -2.89 -6.79
C TYR A 108 4.41 -3.56 -7.85
N PRO A 109 3.83 -2.79 -8.79
CA PRO A 109 2.97 -3.31 -9.85
C PRO A 109 3.58 -4.39 -10.72
N GLU A 110 4.88 -4.33 -10.99
CA GLU A 110 5.53 -5.40 -11.76
C GLU A 110 5.45 -6.77 -11.06
N VAL A 111 5.37 -6.78 -9.73
CA VAL A 111 5.25 -8.00 -8.91
C VAL A 111 3.78 -8.41 -8.78
N HIS A 112 2.91 -7.55 -8.24
CA HIS A 112 1.51 -7.91 -7.99
C HIS A 112 0.65 -7.99 -9.25
N GLY A 113 1.11 -7.45 -10.38
CA GLY A 113 0.46 -7.60 -11.69
C GLY A 113 -0.71 -6.66 -11.96
N ILE A 114 -1.04 -5.75 -11.05
CA ILE A 114 -2.06 -4.72 -11.25
C ILE A 114 -1.34 -3.44 -11.68
N ILE A 115 -1.10 -3.30 -12.98
CA ILE A 115 -0.25 -2.25 -13.57
C ILE A 115 -1.03 -1.02 -14.06
N GLY A 116 -2.36 -1.00 -13.94
CA GLY A 116 -3.18 0.16 -14.32
C GLY A 116 -4.64 -0.01 -13.92
N ASN A 117 -5.40 1.07 -14.02
CA ASN A 117 -6.86 1.06 -13.83
C ASN A 117 -7.58 0.39 -15.02
N TYR A 118 -6.93 0.36 -16.18
CA TYR A 118 -7.35 -0.40 -17.36
C TYR A 118 -6.22 -1.32 -17.80
N MET A 119 -6.50 -2.62 -17.92
CA MET A 119 -5.51 -3.61 -18.37
C MET A 119 -6.14 -4.56 -19.40
N PHE A 120 -5.28 -5.22 -20.17
CA PHE A 120 -5.70 -6.30 -21.05
C PHE A 120 -4.70 -7.46 -21.02
N ASP A 121 -5.19 -8.66 -20.78
CA ASP A 121 -4.41 -9.88 -20.86
C ASP A 121 -4.53 -10.46 -22.27
N LEU A 122 -3.49 -10.26 -23.09
CA LEU A 122 -3.42 -10.79 -24.46
C LEU A 122 -3.52 -12.32 -24.52
N LYS A 123 -3.08 -13.03 -23.49
CA LYS A 123 -3.09 -14.51 -23.45
C LYS A 123 -4.47 -15.06 -23.11
N LYS A 124 -5.20 -14.36 -22.24
CA LYS A 124 -6.54 -14.75 -21.77
C LYS A 124 -7.67 -14.02 -22.48
N GLU A 125 -7.34 -13.06 -23.35
CA GLU A 125 -8.25 -12.14 -24.02
C GLU A 125 -9.22 -11.46 -23.03
N ALA A 126 -8.69 -11.10 -21.85
CA ALA A 126 -9.47 -10.64 -20.72
C ALA A 126 -9.23 -9.14 -20.46
N MET A 127 -10.30 -8.37 -20.35
CA MET A 127 -10.24 -6.95 -19.93
C MET A 127 -10.17 -6.83 -18.42
N PHE A 128 -9.49 -5.79 -17.95
CA PHE A 128 -9.66 -5.21 -16.64
C PHE A 128 -10.12 -3.77 -16.85
N ASP A 129 -11.30 -3.42 -16.35
CA ASP A 129 -11.87 -2.09 -16.44
C ASP A 129 -12.35 -1.69 -15.04
N ILE A 130 -11.72 -0.66 -14.46
CA ILE A 130 -11.98 -0.13 -13.11
C ILE A 130 -13.47 -0.03 -12.77
N PHE A 131 -14.32 0.39 -13.71
CA PHE A 131 -15.76 0.60 -13.48
C PHE A 131 -16.61 -0.65 -13.77
N ASN A 132 -16.00 -1.74 -14.23
CA ASN A 132 -16.71 -2.98 -14.52
C ASN A 132 -16.28 -4.11 -13.56
N HIS A 133 -17.06 -4.25 -12.49
CA HIS A 133 -16.84 -5.27 -11.44
C HIS A 133 -16.74 -6.70 -11.98
N SER A 134 -17.46 -7.02 -13.07
CA SER A 134 -17.41 -8.37 -13.65
C SER A 134 -16.03 -8.71 -14.23
N THR A 135 -15.28 -7.69 -14.66
CA THR A 135 -13.95 -7.83 -15.24
C THR A 135 -12.86 -7.78 -14.17
N THR A 136 -12.98 -6.87 -13.20
CA THR A 136 -11.99 -6.72 -12.14
C THR A 136 -12.04 -7.88 -11.15
N ARG A 137 -13.19 -8.56 -10.97
CA ARG A 137 -13.29 -9.74 -10.09
C ARG A 137 -12.67 -11.02 -10.64
N MET A 138 -12.17 -11.03 -11.88
CA MET A 138 -11.59 -12.24 -12.46
C MET A 138 -10.35 -12.66 -11.66
N GLU A 139 -10.37 -13.87 -11.13
CA GLU A 139 -9.39 -14.38 -10.16
C GLU A 139 -7.94 -14.22 -10.61
N HIS A 140 -7.68 -14.42 -11.90
CA HIS A 140 -6.32 -14.43 -12.45
C HIS A 140 -5.54 -13.13 -12.36
N TRP A 141 -6.20 -12.00 -12.11
CA TRP A 141 -5.51 -10.73 -11.85
C TRP A 141 -4.83 -10.71 -10.48
N TRP A 142 -5.35 -11.48 -9.53
CA TRP A 142 -5.09 -11.31 -8.09
C TRP A 142 -4.21 -12.40 -7.49
N GLN A 143 -3.69 -13.33 -8.30
CA GLN A 143 -2.98 -14.52 -7.78
C GLN A 143 -1.46 -14.32 -7.64
N ASN A 144 -0.91 -13.15 -8.00
CA ASN A 144 0.54 -12.94 -7.96
C ASN A 144 1.06 -12.60 -6.56
N SER A 145 0.27 -11.89 -5.76
CA SER A 145 0.68 -11.39 -4.45
C SER A 145 -0.44 -11.55 -3.43
N GLU A 146 -0.07 -12.02 -2.24
CA GLU A 146 -1.02 -12.22 -1.15
C GLU A 146 -1.32 -10.90 -0.44
N PRO A 147 -2.61 -10.50 -0.32
CA PRO A 147 -2.97 -9.28 0.38
C PRO A 147 -3.00 -9.46 1.91
N LEU A 148 -2.86 -8.34 2.63
CA LEU A 148 -2.80 -8.27 4.09
C LEU A 148 -3.94 -9.01 4.77
N TRP A 149 -5.18 -8.85 4.29
CA TRP A 149 -6.34 -9.51 4.91
C TRP A 149 -6.27 -11.03 4.79
N THR A 150 -5.73 -11.57 3.69
CA THR A 150 -5.49 -13.01 3.56
C THR A 150 -4.45 -13.49 4.57
N THR A 151 -3.34 -12.75 4.72
CA THR A 151 -2.34 -13.06 5.76
C THR A 151 -2.96 -12.99 7.15
N ALA A 152 -3.73 -11.93 7.45
CA ALA A 152 -4.39 -11.72 8.73
C ALA A 152 -5.37 -12.87 9.05
N THR A 153 -6.27 -13.23 8.13
CA THR A 153 -7.20 -14.35 8.29
C THR A 153 -6.47 -15.67 8.50
N ARG A 154 -5.39 -15.93 7.73
CA ARG A 154 -4.57 -17.15 7.93
C ARG A 154 -3.96 -17.22 9.33
N HIS A 155 -3.60 -16.08 9.90
CA HIS A 155 -3.09 -15.96 11.26
C HIS A 155 -4.18 -15.69 12.30
N LYS A 156 -5.43 -16.11 12.02
CA LYS A 156 -6.57 -16.07 12.95
C LYS A 156 -6.92 -14.66 13.45
N ARG A 157 -6.64 -13.64 12.64
CA ARG A 157 -7.17 -12.28 12.85
C ARG A 157 -8.52 -12.18 12.17
N LYS A 158 -9.53 -11.69 12.89
CA LYS A 158 -10.86 -11.47 12.33
C LYS A 158 -10.86 -10.18 11.50
N THR A 159 -11.31 -10.27 10.25
CA THR A 159 -11.13 -9.22 9.22
C THR A 159 -12.45 -8.67 8.68
N PHE A 160 -12.59 -7.35 8.68
CA PHE A 160 -13.73 -6.64 8.09
C PHE A 160 -13.25 -5.61 7.08
N LEU A 161 -13.72 -5.72 5.84
CA LEU A 161 -13.37 -4.79 4.76
C LEU A 161 -14.64 -4.17 4.16
N ARG A 162 -14.70 -2.85 4.12
CA ARG A 162 -15.80 -2.09 3.50
C ARG A 162 -15.27 -1.20 2.40
N TYR A 163 -15.85 -1.35 1.21
CA TYR A 163 -15.46 -0.65 -0.02
C TYR A 163 -14.02 -0.86 -0.48
N TRP A 164 -13.22 -1.63 0.25
CA TRP A 164 -11.88 -1.98 -0.17
C TRP A 164 -11.92 -2.84 -1.43
N SER A 165 -11.14 -2.45 -2.43
CA SER A 165 -11.23 -3.07 -3.73
C SER A 165 -10.80 -4.53 -3.71
N ARG A 166 -11.67 -5.36 -4.28
CA ARG A 166 -11.41 -6.78 -4.59
C ARG A 166 -11.10 -7.66 -3.40
N CYS A 167 -11.44 -7.22 -2.18
CA CYS A 167 -11.48 -8.10 -1.01
C CYS A 167 -12.43 -9.30 -1.19
N ASP A 168 -13.32 -9.25 -2.20
CA ASP A 168 -14.28 -10.29 -2.55
C ASP A 168 -13.66 -11.40 -3.42
N VAL A 169 -12.43 -11.23 -3.91
CA VAL A 169 -11.67 -12.24 -4.63
C VAL A 169 -10.78 -13.00 -3.65
N ALA A 170 -10.84 -14.34 -3.69
CA ALA A 170 -10.02 -15.17 -2.84
C ALA A 170 -8.56 -15.20 -3.32
N PHE A 171 -7.62 -15.23 -2.37
CA PHE A 171 -6.23 -15.61 -2.61
C PHE A 171 -5.99 -16.91 -1.85
N ASP A 172 -5.51 -17.95 -2.54
CA ASP A 172 -5.29 -19.27 -1.92
C ASP A 172 -6.55 -19.80 -1.20
N GLN A 173 -7.72 -19.61 -1.84
CA GLN A 173 -9.06 -19.95 -1.30
C GLN A 173 -9.46 -19.21 0.00
N ILE A 174 -8.66 -18.26 0.46
CA ILE A 174 -8.92 -17.46 1.67
C ILE A 174 -9.55 -16.12 1.27
N LYS A 175 -10.63 -15.78 1.95
CA LYS A 175 -11.30 -14.48 1.92
C LYS A 175 -11.32 -13.88 3.33
N PRO A 176 -11.47 -12.56 3.46
CA PRO A 176 -11.75 -11.97 4.76
C PRO A 176 -13.08 -12.48 5.32
N ASP A 177 -13.25 -12.39 6.65
CA ASP A 177 -14.47 -12.82 7.35
C ASP A 177 -15.69 -12.01 6.90
N THR A 178 -15.50 -10.74 6.58
CA THR A 178 -16.53 -9.90 5.96
C THR A 178 -15.91 -8.96 4.94
N CYS A 179 -16.50 -8.90 3.76
CA CYS A 179 -16.13 -7.98 2.69
C CYS A 179 -17.37 -7.51 1.95
N SER A 180 -17.53 -6.19 1.79
CA SER A 180 -18.58 -5.63 0.93
C SER A 180 -18.17 -5.48 -0.54
N GLY A 181 -16.86 -5.61 -0.84
CA GLY A 181 -16.26 -5.26 -2.12
C GLY A 181 -16.30 -3.76 -2.40
N PHE A 182 -15.61 -3.32 -3.46
CA PHE A 182 -15.68 -1.93 -3.94
C PHE A 182 -17.10 -1.61 -4.39
N THR A 183 -17.57 -0.41 -4.08
CA THR A 183 -18.81 0.18 -4.58
C THR A 183 -18.63 1.69 -4.56
N GLU A 184 -19.10 2.38 -5.60
CA GLU A 184 -19.08 3.84 -5.64
C GLU A 184 -19.99 4.39 -4.53
N ALA A 185 -19.39 5.08 -3.56
CA ALA A 185 -20.03 5.66 -2.39
C ALA A 185 -19.58 7.12 -2.26
N ARG A 186 -20.45 8.03 -2.69
CA ARG A 186 -20.11 9.44 -2.91
C ARG A 186 -20.67 10.36 -1.83
N GLY A 187 -19.89 11.41 -1.52
CA GLY A 187 -20.32 12.54 -0.69
C GLY A 187 -20.08 12.36 0.81
N ALA A 188 -20.26 13.46 1.54
CA ALA A 188 -20.01 13.56 2.98
C ALA A 188 -20.74 12.50 3.83
N ALA A 189 -21.99 12.18 3.48
CA ALA A 189 -22.77 11.18 4.22
C ALA A 189 -22.15 9.79 4.13
N ALA A 190 -21.57 9.43 2.97
CA ALA A 190 -20.99 8.11 2.74
C ALA A 190 -19.73 7.87 3.58
N ILE A 191 -18.87 8.89 3.74
CA ILE A 191 -17.70 8.77 4.62
C ILE A 191 -18.12 8.67 6.09
N LYS A 192 -19.07 9.50 6.54
CA LYS A 192 -19.59 9.43 7.92
C LYS A 192 -20.18 8.07 8.26
N GLU A 193 -21.02 7.52 7.38
CA GLU A 193 -21.57 6.16 7.54
C GLU A 193 -20.44 5.11 7.58
N THR A 194 -19.47 5.21 6.67
CA THR A 194 -18.36 4.25 6.58
C THR A 194 -17.51 4.23 7.85
N LEU A 195 -17.22 5.40 8.43
CA LEU A 195 -16.49 5.50 9.70
C LEU A 195 -17.32 4.98 10.88
N SER A 196 -18.63 5.26 10.92
CA SER A 196 -19.53 4.68 11.94
C SER A 196 -19.52 3.15 11.89
N VAL A 197 -19.66 2.57 10.69
CA VAL A 197 -19.60 1.11 10.48
C VAL A 197 -18.24 0.53 10.89
N ALA A 198 -17.14 1.27 10.70
CA ALA A 198 -15.82 0.84 11.18
C ALA A 198 -15.80 0.69 12.71
N VAL A 199 -16.29 1.70 13.44
CA VAL A 199 -16.37 1.69 14.92
C VAL A 199 -17.26 0.55 15.41
N GLU A 200 -18.43 0.35 14.80
CA GLU A 200 -19.32 -0.77 15.14
C GLU A 200 -18.64 -2.14 14.99
N ASN A 201 -17.83 -2.33 13.94
CA ASN A 201 -17.15 -3.60 13.73
C ASN A 201 -15.93 -3.77 14.66
N LEU A 202 -15.23 -2.70 15.03
CA LEU A 202 -14.22 -2.78 16.09
C LEU A 202 -14.82 -3.25 17.43
N GLN A 203 -16.06 -2.87 17.74
CA GLN A 203 -16.81 -3.38 18.90
C GLN A 203 -17.25 -4.85 18.77
N LYS A 204 -17.50 -5.35 17.54
CA LYS A 204 -17.86 -6.76 17.22
C LYS A 204 -16.65 -7.71 17.15
N ASP A 205 -15.53 -7.27 17.72
CA ASP A 205 -14.30 -8.03 17.86
C ASP A 205 -13.58 -8.37 16.55
N TYR A 206 -13.62 -7.47 15.58
CA TYR A 206 -12.70 -7.52 14.44
C TYR A 206 -11.33 -6.98 14.83
N ASP A 207 -10.27 -7.69 14.42
CA ASP A 207 -8.87 -7.32 14.65
C ASP A 207 -8.35 -6.38 13.57
N LEU A 208 -8.73 -6.61 12.31
CA LEU A 208 -8.41 -5.76 11.18
C LEU A 208 -9.71 -5.22 10.57
N VAL A 209 -9.83 -3.90 10.54
CA VAL A 209 -10.89 -3.19 9.85
C VAL A 209 -10.26 -2.32 8.77
N MET A 210 -10.66 -2.49 7.51
CA MET A 210 -10.20 -1.63 6.40
C MET A 210 -11.41 -0.98 5.73
N VAL A 211 -11.36 0.34 5.61
CA VAL A 211 -12.43 1.12 4.98
C VAL A 211 -11.86 2.08 3.95
N TYR A 212 -12.66 2.40 2.94
CA TYR A 212 -12.27 3.22 1.81
C TYR A 212 -13.29 4.35 1.57
N SER A 213 -12.80 5.52 1.17
CA SER A 213 -13.61 6.64 0.69
C SER A 213 -12.98 7.28 -0.55
N GLU A 214 -13.80 7.42 -1.59
CA GLU A 214 -13.45 8.09 -2.86
C GLU A 214 -13.83 9.57 -2.90
N HIS A 215 -14.22 10.16 -1.77
CA HIS A 215 -14.89 11.46 -1.77
C HIS A 215 -13.99 12.60 -2.27
N ILE A 216 -12.73 12.63 -1.81
CA ILE A 216 -11.76 13.67 -2.17
C ILE A 216 -11.35 13.54 -3.65
N ASP A 217 -10.97 12.33 -4.08
CA ASP A 217 -10.60 12.05 -5.46
C ASP A 217 -11.68 12.46 -6.47
N ASN A 218 -12.93 12.04 -6.25
CA ASN A 218 -14.05 12.40 -7.12
C ASN A 218 -14.25 13.92 -7.27
N VAL A 219 -14.11 14.65 -6.16
CA VAL A 219 -14.23 16.11 -6.17
C VAL A 219 -13.02 16.74 -6.86
N GLY A 220 -11.82 16.22 -6.62
CA GLY A 220 -10.58 16.64 -7.28
C GLY A 220 -10.62 16.43 -8.80
N HIS A 221 -11.11 15.30 -9.28
CA HIS A 221 -11.33 15.06 -10.70
C HIS A 221 -12.35 16.00 -11.32
N LYS A 222 -13.46 16.26 -10.61
CA LYS A 222 -14.56 17.06 -11.15
C LYS A 222 -14.27 18.55 -11.18
N PHE A 223 -13.66 19.08 -10.12
CA PHE A 223 -13.51 20.54 -9.92
C PHE A 223 -12.05 21.01 -9.87
N GLY A 224 -11.11 20.10 -9.62
CA GLY A 224 -9.68 20.39 -9.55
C GLY A 224 -9.16 20.51 -8.13
N PRO A 225 -7.85 20.33 -7.94
CA PRO A 225 -7.25 20.22 -6.60
C PRO A 225 -7.14 21.56 -5.85
N GLU A 226 -7.39 22.69 -6.50
CA GLU A 226 -7.35 24.01 -5.87
C GLU A 226 -8.74 24.62 -5.71
N SER A 227 -9.79 23.87 -6.03
CA SER A 227 -11.15 24.40 -6.12
C SER A 227 -11.78 24.62 -4.74
N PRO A 228 -12.74 25.55 -4.62
CA PRO A 228 -13.55 25.69 -3.40
C PRO A 228 -14.28 24.40 -3.01
N GLU A 229 -14.72 23.61 -3.98
CA GLU A 229 -15.37 22.32 -3.76
C GLU A 229 -14.42 21.30 -3.12
N LEU A 230 -13.15 21.26 -3.53
CA LEU A 230 -12.17 20.40 -2.86
C LEU A 230 -11.96 20.85 -1.40
N LYS A 231 -11.89 22.16 -1.14
CA LYS A 231 -11.82 22.68 0.23
C LYS A 231 -13.04 22.25 1.06
N GLN A 232 -14.23 22.26 0.46
CA GLN A 232 -15.43 21.75 1.13
C GLN A 232 -15.34 20.23 1.38
N ALA A 233 -14.88 19.43 0.41
CA ALA A 233 -14.70 17.99 0.61
C ALA A 233 -13.72 17.67 1.74
N MET A 234 -12.67 18.48 1.90
CA MET A 234 -11.74 18.39 3.03
C MET A 234 -12.43 18.65 4.38
N ARG A 235 -13.30 19.66 4.46
CA ARG A 235 -14.12 19.93 5.65
C ARG A 235 -15.13 18.82 5.93
N ASP A 236 -15.70 18.23 4.89
CA ASP A 236 -16.65 17.11 5.01
C ASP A 236 -15.96 15.88 5.62
N VAL A 237 -14.74 15.56 5.17
CA VAL A 237 -13.92 14.48 5.75
C VAL A 237 -13.51 14.80 7.19
N ASP A 238 -13.05 16.02 7.47
CA ASP A 238 -12.65 16.43 8.82
C ASP A 238 -13.82 16.37 9.81
N SER A 239 -15.01 16.82 9.40
CA SER A 239 -16.23 16.70 10.21
C SER A 239 -16.58 15.23 10.49
N ALA A 240 -16.46 14.35 9.50
CA ALA A 240 -16.70 12.92 9.70
C ALA A 240 -15.66 12.27 10.62
N LEU A 241 -14.40 12.72 10.54
CA LEU A 241 -13.32 12.28 11.44
C LEU A 241 -13.54 12.79 12.87
N SER A 242 -14.09 14.00 13.05
CA SER A 242 -14.45 14.51 14.39
C SER A 242 -15.50 13.61 15.05
N ASP A 243 -16.60 13.31 14.34
CA ASP A 243 -17.64 12.39 14.84
C ASP A 243 -17.06 10.99 15.12
N PHE A 244 -16.14 10.53 14.29
CA PHE A 244 -15.44 9.27 14.47
C PHE A 244 -14.59 9.25 15.74
N LEU A 245 -13.82 10.32 16.02
CA LEU A 245 -13.00 10.43 17.22
C LEU A 245 -13.87 10.43 18.49
N ASP A 246 -14.99 11.15 18.48
CA ASP A 246 -15.96 11.15 19.58
C ASP A 246 -16.51 9.73 19.82
N ASN A 247 -16.90 9.03 18.76
CA ASN A 247 -17.36 7.64 18.85
C ASN A 247 -16.29 6.68 19.38
N MET A 248 -15.01 6.88 19.02
CA MET A 248 -13.89 6.08 19.52
C MET A 248 -13.66 6.30 21.03
N LEU A 249 -13.84 7.53 21.52
CA LEU A 249 -13.77 7.87 22.93
C LEU A 249 -14.95 7.26 23.70
N ASP A 250 -16.18 7.47 23.23
CA ASP A 250 -17.41 7.00 23.89
C ASP A 250 -17.47 5.47 24.02
N THR A 251 -16.89 4.76 23.04
CA THR A 251 -16.83 3.28 23.04
C THR A 251 -15.60 2.73 23.76
N GLY A 252 -14.70 3.60 24.25
CA GLY A 252 -13.46 3.21 24.92
C GLY A 252 -12.49 2.43 24.02
N LEU A 253 -12.54 2.69 22.71
CA LEU A 253 -11.67 2.11 21.69
C LEU A 253 -10.44 2.97 21.39
N ASP A 254 -10.49 4.26 21.71
CA ASP A 254 -9.47 5.25 21.34
C ASP A 254 -8.02 4.86 21.74
N GLU A 255 -7.87 4.26 22.92
CA GLU A 255 -6.56 3.81 23.45
C GLU A 255 -6.21 2.35 23.09
N LYS A 256 -7.15 1.60 22.51
CA LYS A 256 -7.03 0.15 22.24
C LYS A 256 -6.80 -0.19 20.78
N VAL A 257 -7.07 0.74 19.87
CA VAL A 257 -7.02 0.51 18.43
C VAL A 257 -5.90 1.36 17.83
N ASN A 258 -5.09 0.74 16.98
CA ASN A 258 -4.19 1.45 16.08
C ASN A 258 -5.00 1.93 14.87
N ILE A 259 -4.96 3.22 14.58
CA ILE A 259 -5.71 3.84 13.50
C ILE A 259 -4.68 4.40 12.52
N VAL A 260 -4.82 4.07 11.24
CA VAL A 260 -4.04 4.65 10.16
C VAL A 260 -4.99 5.29 9.15
N ILE A 261 -4.74 6.56 8.82
CA ILE A 261 -5.34 7.29 7.72
C ILE A 261 -4.26 7.49 6.66
N LEU A 262 -4.50 7.01 5.44
CA LEU A 262 -3.57 7.18 4.33
C LEU A 262 -4.33 7.46 3.04
N GLY A 263 -3.63 8.00 2.05
CA GLY A 263 -4.10 8.01 0.67
C GLY A 263 -3.22 7.14 -0.21
N ASP A 264 -3.64 7.00 -1.46
CA ASP A 264 -3.00 6.19 -2.48
C ASP A 264 -2.16 7.02 -3.45
N HIS A 265 -2.66 8.20 -3.83
CA HIS A 265 -1.98 9.21 -4.63
C HIS A 265 -2.48 10.63 -4.33
N GLY A 266 -1.86 11.62 -4.95
CA GLY A 266 -2.32 13.00 -4.99
C GLY A 266 -3.10 13.33 -6.27
N MET A 267 -3.12 14.61 -6.66
CA MET A 267 -3.92 15.12 -7.78
C MET A 267 -3.28 16.38 -8.42
N LYS A 268 -3.19 16.39 -9.75
CA LYS A 268 -2.75 17.51 -10.57
C LYS A 268 -3.95 18.20 -11.22
N GLY A 269 -4.00 19.53 -11.18
CA GLY A 269 -5.04 20.29 -11.87
C GLY A 269 -4.83 20.31 -13.38
N VAL A 270 -5.88 19.98 -14.14
CA VAL A 270 -5.86 19.96 -15.62
C VAL A 270 -7.05 20.73 -16.23
N GLY A 271 -7.85 21.40 -15.40
CA GLY A 271 -9.04 22.13 -15.81
C GLY A 271 -8.77 23.54 -16.34
N GLU A 272 -9.85 24.31 -16.50
CA GLU A 272 -9.78 25.72 -16.89
C GLU A 272 -8.92 26.53 -15.90
N GLY A 273 -8.01 27.34 -16.43
CA GLY A 273 -7.04 28.09 -15.61
C GLY A 273 -5.80 27.28 -15.18
N SER A 274 -5.72 25.98 -15.47
CA SER A 274 -4.47 25.22 -15.35
C SER A 274 -3.51 25.53 -16.51
N ASN A 275 -2.21 25.49 -16.24
CA ASN A 275 -1.18 25.63 -17.27
C ASN A 275 -0.89 24.27 -17.95
N VAL A 276 -1.94 23.55 -18.37
CA VAL A 276 -1.85 22.20 -18.95
C VAL A 276 -2.20 22.22 -20.43
N THR A 277 -1.35 21.60 -21.24
CA THR A 277 -1.54 21.44 -22.68
C THR A 277 -2.20 20.09 -22.96
N TYR A 278 -3.32 20.12 -23.69
CA TYR A 278 -3.99 18.91 -24.15
C TYR A 278 -3.45 18.50 -25.51
N LEU A 279 -2.95 17.28 -25.62
CA LEU A 279 -2.54 16.67 -26.89
C LEU A 279 -3.52 15.57 -27.30
N SER A 280 -3.68 15.35 -28.60
CA SER A 280 -4.53 14.27 -29.12
C SER A 280 -3.68 13.15 -29.69
N LEU A 281 -3.90 11.90 -29.25
CA LEU A 281 -3.18 10.75 -29.79
C LEU A 281 -3.44 10.55 -31.29
N ASP A 282 -4.60 10.97 -31.80
CA ASP A 282 -4.93 10.93 -33.23
C ASP A 282 -3.98 11.79 -34.11
N ASP A 283 -3.29 12.78 -33.52
CA ASP A 283 -2.34 13.62 -34.26
C ASP A 283 -1.02 12.90 -34.57
N TYR A 284 -0.76 11.77 -33.90
CA TYR A 284 0.52 11.08 -33.95
C TYR A 284 0.43 9.69 -34.58
N ILE A 285 -0.69 8.98 -34.39
CA ILE A 285 -0.85 7.59 -34.84
C ILE A 285 -2.24 7.34 -35.42
N ASN A 286 -2.37 6.29 -36.24
CA ASN A 286 -3.66 5.90 -36.80
C ASN A 286 -4.30 4.76 -36.00
N ALA A 287 -5.59 4.90 -35.67
CA ALA A 287 -6.36 3.87 -34.98
C ALA A 287 -6.36 2.50 -35.71
N SER A 288 -6.15 2.47 -37.02
CA SER A 288 -6.04 1.23 -37.80
C SER A 288 -4.78 0.42 -37.51
N ASP A 289 -3.72 1.04 -36.99
CA ASP A 289 -2.43 0.39 -36.72
C ASP A 289 -2.34 -0.22 -35.31
N VAL A 290 -3.25 0.17 -34.41
CA VAL A 290 -3.30 -0.34 -33.04
C VAL A 290 -4.33 -1.44 -32.87
N TYR A 291 -4.08 -2.36 -31.94
CA TYR A 291 -5.06 -3.33 -31.46
C TYR A 291 -5.84 -2.78 -30.27
N LYS A 292 -5.15 -2.15 -29.31
CA LYS A 292 -5.77 -1.57 -28.11
C LYS A 292 -4.94 -0.41 -27.54
N VAL A 293 -5.63 0.56 -26.94
CA VAL A 293 -5.05 1.63 -26.12
C VAL A 293 -5.75 1.60 -24.76
N LEU A 294 -4.97 1.50 -23.70
CA LEU A 294 -5.43 1.33 -22.33
C LEU A 294 -5.08 2.58 -21.52
N ASP A 295 -6.10 3.19 -20.96
CA ASP A 295 -6.09 4.49 -20.28
C ASP A 295 -5.83 5.69 -21.22
N ARG A 296 -5.72 6.88 -20.62
CA ARG A 296 -5.39 8.17 -21.24
C ARG A 296 -4.88 9.13 -20.16
N GLY A 297 -4.49 10.34 -20.55
CA GLY A 297 -4.12 11.41 -19.64
C GLY A 297 -2.64 11.38 -19.28
N ALA A 298 -2.33 11.07 -18.02
CA ALA A 298 -0.97 11.11 -17.49
C ALA A 298 -0.11 9.94 -17.96
N VAL A 299 -0.71 8.76 -18.12
CA VAL A 299 -0.01 7.53 -18.51
C VAL A 299 -1.00 6.61 -19.20
N PHE A 300 -0.58 5.99 -20.30
CA PHE A 300 -1.39 5.02 -21.02
C PHE A 300 -0.52 4.05 -21.80
N ALA A 301 -1.08 2.89 -22.12
CA ALA A 301 -0.36 1.79 -22.77
C ALA A 301 -0.99 1.48 -24.13
N ILE A 302 -0.14 1.16 -25.12
CA ILE A 302 -0.58 0.85 -26.47
C ILE A 302 -0.11 -0.56 -26.84
N THR A 303 -1.02 -1.34 -27.42
CA THR A 303 -0.75 -2.60 -28.09
C THR A 303 -0.90 -2.39 -29.60
N PRO A 304 0.18 -2.25 -30.37
CA PRO A 304 0.12 -2.20 -31.83
C PRO A 304 -0.24 -3.57 -32.44
N TYR A 305 -0.67 -3.60 -33.70
CA TYR A 305 -0.62 -4.87 -34.44
C TYR A 305 0.83 -5.30 -34.67
N ALA A 306 1.10 -6.61 -34.72
CA ALA A 306 2.47 -7.18 -34.70
C ALA A 306 3.47 -6.59 -35.72
N LYS A 307 3.00 -6.09 -36.88
CA LYS A 307 3.85 -5.46 -37.92
C LYS A 307 3.80 -3.93 -37.92
N ARG A 308 3.21 -3.33 -36.90
CA ARG A 308 2.97 -1.89 -36.75
C ARG A 308 3.67 -1.28 -35.54
N LEU A 309 4.32 -2.09 -34.70
CA LEU A 309 5.05 -1.63 -33.51
C LEU A 309 5.96 -0.43 -33.82
N GLU A 310 6.88 -0.60 -34.77
CA GLU A 310 7.84 0.45 -35.13
C GLU A 310 7.17 1.69 -35.74
N GLN A 311 6.12 1.50 -36.54
CA GLN A 311 5.37 2.61 -37.12
C GLN A 311 4.66 3.45 -36.04
N VAL A 312 4.04 2.79 -35.06
CA VAL A 312 3.36 3.47 -33.93
C VAL A 312 4.38 4.14 -33.02
N TYR A 313 5.47 3.44 -32.68
CA TYR A 313 6.53 3.97 -31.80
C TYR A 313 7.21 5.20 -32.42
N GLU A 314 7.66 5.15 -33.67
CA GLU A 314 8.33 6.28 -34.32
C GLU A 314 7.37 7.45 -34.61
N GLY A 315 6.05 7.20 -34.70
CA GLY A 315 5.03 8.26 -34.72
C GLY A 315 4.99 9.09 -33.42
N LEU A 316 5.34 8.48 -32.29
CA LEU A 316 5.31 9.05 -30.94
C LEU A 316 6.69 9.53 -30.45
N LYS A 317 7.76 8.93 -30.95
CA LYS A 317 9.11 9.17 -30.45
C LYS A 317 9.58 10.61 -30.68
N GLY A 318 10.12 11.21 -29.63
CA GLY A 318 10.70 12.56 -29.67
C GLY A 318 9.67 13.68 -29.87
N LYS A 319 8.39 13.40 -29.66
CA LYS A 319 7.34 14.43 -29.66
C LYS A 319 7.36 15.17 -28.32
N GLU A 320 6.98 16.43 -28.37
CA GLU A 320 6.90 17.27 -27.18
C GLU A 320 5.72 16.85 -26.28
N GLY A 321 5.93 16.86 -24.97
CA GLY A 321 4.87 16.73 -23.98
C GLY A 321 4.68 15.33 -23.40
N PHE A 322 5.34 14.31 -23.94
CA PHE A 322 5.34 12.97 -23.37
C PHE A 322 6.61 12.20 -23.74
N ASP A 323 6.97 11.27 -22.88
CA ASP A 323 7.99 10.26 -23.17
C ASP A 323 7.31 8.97 -23.65
N VAL A 324 7.96 8.27 -24.57
CA VAL A 324 7.48 6.98 -25.08
C VAL A 324 8.57 5.94 -24.89
N TYR A 325 8.16 4.77 -24.41
CA TYR A 325 9.05 3.66 -24.12
C TYR A 325 8.52 2.41 -24.80
N ARG A 326 9.38 1.68 -25.52
CA ARG A 326 9.13 0.25 -25.68
C ARG A 326 9.19 -0.41 -24.31
N ARG A 327 8.52 -1.55 -24.14
CA ARG A 327 8.48 -2.27 -22.86
C ARG A 327 9.86 -2.45 -22.20
N GLU A 328 10.85 -2.85 -22.98
CA GLU A 328 12.23 -3.07 -22.53
C GLU A 328 12.98 -1.78 -22.17
N GLU A 329 12.56 -0.64 -22.72
CA GLU A 329 13.13 0.69 -22.51
C GLU A 329 12.57 1.40 -21.28
N ILE A 330 11.50 0.87 -20.68
CA ILE A 330 10.88 1.45 -19.48
C ILE A 330 11.94 1.53 -18.36
N PRO A 331 12.08 2.69 -17.68
CA PRO A 331 13.08 2.86 -16.63
C PRO A 331 12.89 1.88 -15.46
N GLU A 332 13.99 1.31 -14.95
CA GLU A 332 13.94 0.36 -13.82
C GLU A 332 13.31 0.96 -12.55
N HIS A 333 13.55 2.25 -12.30
CA HIS A 333 13.05 2.93 -11.11
C HIS A 333 11.53 3.09 -11.09
N PHE A 334 10.83 2.83 -12.21
CA PHE A 334 9.36 2.76 -12.24
C PHE A 334 8.82 1.46 -11.65
N HIS A 335 9.64 0.41 -11.48
CA HIS A 335 9.21 -0.89 -10.98
C HIS A 335 7.94 -1.43 -11.68
N TYR A 336 7.92 -1.29 -13.01
CA TYR A 336 6.72 -1.48 -13.83
C TYR A 336 6.88 -2.57 -14.90
N LYS A 337 8.03 -2.64 -15.56
CA LYS A 337 8.19 -3.37 -16.83
C LYS A 337 8.22 -4.89 -16.72
N ASN A 338 8.55 -5.42 -15.54
CA ASN A 338 8.81 -6.85 -15.35
C ASN A 338 7.53 -7.66 -15.10
N ASN A 339 6.45 -7.39 -15.85
CA ASN A 339 5.22 -8.15 -15.80
C ASN A 339 4.65 -8.44 -17.19
N ARG A 340 4.15 -9.65 -17.41
CA ARG A 340 3.56 -10.07 -18.71
C ARG A 340 2.40 -9.19 -19.18
N LEU A 341 1.73 -8.48 -18.27
CA LEU A 341 0.57 -7.63 -18.56
C LEU A 341 0.96 -6.25 -19.10
N VAL A 342 2.24 -5.87 -19.02
CA VAL A 342 2.75 -4.63 -19.61
C VAL A 342 2.69 -4.74 -21.14
N GLN A 343 2.05 -3.75 -21.77
CA GLN A 343 1.89 -3.69 -23.23
C GLN A 343 3.19 -3.28 -23.92
N ASP A 344 3.19 -3.32 -25.25
CA ASP A 344 4.40 -3.12 -26.06
C ASP A 344 4.96 -1.69 -25.97
N ILE A 345 4.08 -0.69 -25.86
CA ILE A 345 4.45 0.72 -25.75
C ILE A 345 3.79 1.32 -24.51
N LEU A 346 4.58 2.06 -23.72
CA LEU A 346 4.12 2.92 -22.63
C LEU A 346 4.33 4.38 -23.03
N VAL A 347 3.30 5.21 -22.85
CA VAL A 347 3.40 6.67 -23.01
C VAL A 347 3.18 7.32 -21.66
N VAL A 348 4.07 8.24 -21.30
CA VAL A 348 4.06 8.95 -20.01
C VAL A 348 4.09 10.45 -20.28
N ALA A 349 3.01 11.13 -19.91
CA ALA A 349 2.91 12.58 -20.09
C ALA A 349 3.88 13.32 -19.18
N GLN A 350 4.45 14.42 -19.69
CA GLN A 350 5.24 15.34 -18.89
C GLN A 350 4.34 16.20 -18.00
N PRO A 351 4.84 16.80 -16.90
CA PRO A 351 4.02 17.40 -15.82
C PRO A 351 2.95 18.43 -16.19
N ASN A 352 3.06 19.08 -17.36
CA ASN A 352 2.12 20.10 -17.83
C ASN A 352 1.33 19.64 -19.08
N TYR A 353 1.21 18.35 -19.30
CA TYR A 353 0.51 17.78 -20.45
C TYR A 353 -0.55 16.77 -20.02
N PHE A 354 -1.64 16.73 -20.79
CA PHE A 354 -2.67 15.72 -20.71
C PHE A 354 -2.86 15.12 -22.11
N ILE A 355 -2.69 13.81 -22.25
CA ILE A 355 -2.80 13.15 -23.55
C ILE A 355 -4.16 12.51 -23.69
N ARG A 356 -4.99 13.03 -24.60
CA ARG A 356 -6.25 12.38 -24.98
C ARG A 356 -5.97 11.12 -25.79
N GLY A 357 -6.81 10.12 -25.59
CA GLY A 357 -6.77 8.86 -26.32
C GLY A 357 -7.29 8.99 -27.75
N LEU A 358 -7.43 7.86 -28.44
CA LEU A 358 -7.99 7.84 -29.80
C LEU A 358 -9.48 8.17 -29.78
N ALA A 359 -9.86 9.29 -30.39
CA ALA A 359 -11.22 9.79 -30.40
C ALA A 359 -12.18 8.80 -31.09
N GLN A 360 -13.31 8.51 -30.43
CA GLN A 360 -14.38 7.66 -30.96
C GLN A 360 -14.00 6.21 -31.35
N SER A 361 -12.78 5.77 -31.11
CA SER A 361 -12.30 4.41 -31.43
C SER A 361 -12.79 3.39 -30.39
N SER A 362 -13.26 2.23 -30.84
CA SER A 362 -13.56 1.09 -29.95
C SER A 362 -12.31 0.43 -29.36
N LYS A 363 -11.12 0.80 -29.86
CA LYS A 363 -9.83 0.30 -29.39
C LYS A 363 -9.29 1.09 -28.20
N GLN A 364 -9.84 2.27 -27.95
CA GLN A 364 -9.51 3.13 -26.81
C GLN A 364 -10.38 2.75 -25.61
N VAL A 365 -9.75 2.39 -24.50
CA VAL A 365 -10.42 2.04 -23.25
C VAL A 365 -9.82 2.89 -22.13
N PRO A 366 -10.63 3.68 -21.39
CA PRO A 366 -12.05 3.92 -21.61
C PRO A 366 -12.26 4.75 -22.88
N ARG A 367 -13.44 4.63 -23.50
CA ARG A 367 -13.74 5.37 -24.74
C ARG A 367 -13.53 6.86 -24.53
N ASP A 368 -12.77 7.50 -25.41
CA ASP A 368 -12.54 8.94 -25.36
C ASP A 368 -13.61 9.67 -26.20
N PRO A 369 -14.32 10.67 -25.65
CA PRO A 369 -15.28 11.47 -26.41
C PRO A 369 -14.61 12.23 -27.57
N ALA A 370 -15.40 12.55 -28.59
CA ALA A 370 -14.92 13.35 -29.72
C ALA A 370 -14.56 14.78 -29.28
N THR A 371 -15.43 15.37 -28.44
CA THR A 371 -15.25 16.70 -27.88
C THR A 371 -14.34 16.66 -26.66
N VAL A 372 -13.45 17.63 -26.52
CA VAL A 372 -12.60 17.77 -25.32
C VAL A 372 -13.50 17.89 -24.10
N GLN A 373 -13.40 16.90 -23.20
CA GLN A 373 -13.94 17.01 -21.86
C GLN A 373 -12.82 17.50 -20.95
N TYR A 374 -12.98 18.70 -20.41
CA TYR A 374 -12.06 19.23 -19.42
C TYR A 374 -12.35 18.61 -18.06
N TRP A 375 -11.35 17.94 -17.50
CA TRP A 375 -11.36 17.47 -16.12
C TRP A 375 -10.84 18.57 -15.22
N GLY A 376 -11.31 18.67 -13.97
CA GLY A 376 -10.71 19.58 -13.00
C GLY A 376 -9.31 19.13 -12.60
N GLY A 377 -9.12 17.81 -12.43
CA GLY A 377 -7.86 17.21 -12.04
C GLY A 377 -7.63 15.82 -12.62
N THR A 378 -6.38 15.36 -12.60
CA THR A 378 -5.95 13.99 -12.96
C THR A 378 -4.73 13.56 -12.14
N HIS A 379 -4.37 12.29 -12.22
CA HIS A 379 -3.22 11.69 -11.56
C HIS A 379 -2.64 10.55 -12.41
N GLY A 380 -1.57 9.90 -11.96
CA GLY A 380 -0.85 8.86 -12.71
C GLY A 380 0.56 9.25 -13.15
N TYR A 381 0.96 10.51 -12.98
CA TYR A 381 2.29 11.01 -13.32
C TYR A 381 3.39 10.43 -12.41
N PRO A 382 4.62 10.22 -12.92
CA PRO A 382 5.78 9.92 -12.08
C PRO A 382 6.39 11.20 -11.47
N ASN A 383 7.04 11.07 -10.32
CA ASN A 383 7.98 12.05 -9.75
C ASN A 383 7.47 13.50 -9.65
N MET A 384 6.17 13.69 -9.37
CA MET A 384 5.57 15.01 -9.16
C MET A 384 5.17 15.21 -7.71
N THR A 385 5.44 16.40 -7.17
CA THR A 385 5.00 16.77 -5.82
C THR A 385 3.50 16.66 -5.64
N GLU A 386 2.73 16.93 -6.69
CA GLU A 386 1.28 16.83 -6.70
C GLU A 386 0.78 15.39 -6.61
N MET A 387 1.62 14.38 -6.83
CA MET A 387 1.24 12.96 -6.73
C MET A 387 1.48 12.40 -5.32
N ARG A 388 2.21 13.12 -4.47
CA ARG A 388 2.44 12.71 -3.08
C ARG A 388 1.14 12.69 -2.28
N THR A 389 1.03 11.72 -1.41
CA THR A 389 -0.14 11.49 -0.56
C THR A 389 0.21 11.54 0.93
N ILE A 390 -0.73 11.19 1.81
CA ILE A 390 -0.65 11.35 3.26
C ILE A 390 -0.47 10.03 4.00
N PHE A 391 0.06 10.12 5.22
CA PHE A 391 0.00 9.09 6.24
C PHE A 391 -0.12 9.77 7.61
N PHE A 392 -1.22 9.53 8.30
CA PHE A 392 -1.46 9.87 9.69
C PHE A 392 -1.77 8.60 10.45
N ALA A 393 -1.27 8.47 11.67
CA ALA A 393 -1.59 7.31 12.50
C ALA A 393 -1.61 7.67 13.97
N LYS A 394 -2.49 7.03 14.75
CA LYS A 394 -2.48 7.10 16.23
C LYS A 394 -2.78 5.74 16.82
N GLY A 395 -2.48 5.57 18.10
CA GLY A 395 -2.80 4.37 18.87
C GLY A 395 -1.59 3.78 19.60
N PRO A 396 -1.78 2.67 20.32
CA PRO A 396 -0.78 2.13 21.25
C PRO A 396 0.55 1.70 20.59
N GLY A 397 0.54 1.35 19.30
CA GLY A 397 1.72 0.97 18.53
C GLY A 397 2.51 2.14 17.94
N PHE A 398 2.00 3.38 18.05
CA PHE A 398 2.61 4.56 17.44
C PHE A 398 3.18 5.52 18.49
N LYS A 399 4.27 6.21 18.15
CA LYS A 399 4.74 7.35 18.94
C LYS A 399 3.72 8.49 18.88
N LYS A 400 3.86 9.45 19.80
CA LYS A 400 2.98 10.62 19.88
C LYS A 400 3.72 11.90 19.53
N GLY A 401 3.03 12.87 18.92
CA GLY A 401 3.57 14.19 18.60
C GLY A 401 4.72 14.17 17.59
N LEU A 402 4.78 13.15 16.72
CA LEU A 402 5.91 12.97 15.80
C LEU A 402 5.53 13.36 14.37
N VAL A 403 6.28 14.28 13.78
CA VAL A 403 6.35 14.44 12.32
C VAL A 403 7.53 13.60 11.83
N HIS A 404 7.22 12.49 11.18
CA HIS A 404 8.17 11.53 10.64
C HIS A 404 8.62 11.95 9.22
N PRO A 405 9.89 11.72 8.84
CA PRO A 405 10.36 11.92 7.48
C PRO A 405 9.51 11.18 6.43
N PRO A 406 9.62 11.53 5.14
CA PRO A 406 8.86 10.89 4.07
C PRO A 406 9.05 9.38 4.01
N ILE A 407 7.97 8.66 3.68
CA ILE A 407 7.98 7.21 3.47
C ILE A 407 7.53 6.89 2.03
N GLN A 408 7.70 5.64 1.61
CA GLN A 408 7.19 5.15 0.32
C GLN A 408 5.93 4.33 0.53
N LEU A 409 5.04 4.31 -0.48
CA LEU A 409 3.79 3.57 -0.38
C LEU A 409 4.00 2.06 -0.13
N VAL A 410 5.07 1.47 -0.66
CA VAL A 410 5.45 0.06 -0.39
C VAL A 410 5.80 -0.21 1.09
N ASP A 411 6.11 0.83 1.87
CA ASP A 411 6.50 0.69 3.27
C ASP A 411 5.32 0.44 4.22
N VAL A 412 4.08 0.76 3.79
CA VAL A 412 2.92 0.74 4.71
C VAL A 412 2.50 -0.68 5.08
N TYR A 413 2.67 -1.65 4.18
CA TYR A 413 2.27 -3.04 4.40
C TYR A 413 2.94 -3.67 5.63
N GLN A 414 4.25 -3.49 5.78
CA GLN A 414 5.01 -4.01 6.91
C GLN A 414 4.64 -3.34 8.23
N ILE A 415 4.19 -2.07 8.21
CA ILE A 415 3.63 -1.40 9.40
C ILE A 415 2.36 -2.15 9.82
N PHE A 416 1.46 -2.44 8.88
CA PHE A 416 0.21 -3.12 9.17
C PHE A 416 0.43 -4.54 9.72
N ALA A 417 1.34 -5.30 9.10
CA ALA A 417 1.69 -6.64 9.56
C ALA A 417 2.28 -6.61 10.98
N HIS A 418 3.18 -5.67 11.28
CA HIS A 418 3.76 -5.48 12.61
C HIS A 418 2.68 -5.15 13.65
N LEU A 419 1.78 -4.21 13.36
CA LEU A 419 0.72 -3.80 14.29
C LEU A 419 -0.28 -4.92 14.57
N LEU A 420 -0.53 -5.81 13.60
CA LEU A 420 -1.40 -6.98 13.76
C LEU A 420 -0.70 -8.19 14.41
N ASP A 421 0.60 -8.11 14.69
CA ASP A 421 1.39 -9.23 15.18
C ASP A 421 1.31 -10.46 14.25
N ILE A 422 1.49 -10.24 12.96
CA ILE A 422 1.50 -11.29 11.93
C ILE A 422 2.79 -11.20 11.09
N PRO A 423 3.30 -12.34 10.58
CA PRO A 423 4.48 -12.30 9.72
C PRO A 423 4.17 -11.59 8.41
N ALA A 424 4.98 -10.59 8.06
CA ALA A 424 4.90 -9.95 6.76
C ALA A 424 5.32 -10.92 5.65
N ARG A 425 4.56 -10.98 4.55
CA ARG A 425 4.97 -11.68 3.33
C ARG A 425 6.14 -10.92 2.66
N PRO A 426 6.93 -11.56 1.77
CA PRO A 426 8.00 -10.86 1.06
C PRO A 426 7.49 -9.60 0.36
N HIS A 427 8.12 -8.45 0.65
CA HIS A 427 7.68 -7.12 0.21
C HIS A 427 8.86 -6.25 -0.19
N ASN A 428 8.58 -5.10 -0.82
CA ASN A 428 9.57 -4.10 -1.24
C ASN A 428 9.78 -2.96 -0.22
N GLY A 429 8.94 -2.89 0.83
CA GLY A 429 9.09 -1.93 1.92
C GLY A 429 10.41 -2.05 2.71
N SER A 430 10.88 -0.94 3.27
CA SER A 430 12.11 -0.87 4.08
C SER A 430 11.78 -0.57 5.53
N TRP A 431 12.06 -1.51 6.44
CA TRP A 431 11.74 -1.33 7.87
C TRP A 431 12.45 -0.13 8.49
N THR A 432 13.69 0.13 8.10
CA THR A 432 14.49 1.27 8.58
C THR A 432 13.89 2.63 8.23
N ARG A 433 13.05 2.72 7.19
CA ARG A 433 12.34 3.95 6.84
C ARG A 433 11.15 4.22 7.76
N VAL A 434 10.62 3.21 8.44
CA VAL A 434 9.35 3.37 9.18
C VAL A 434 9.45 3.06 10.66
N SER A 435 10.42 2.26 11.11
CA SER A 435 10.52 1.82 12.51
C SER A 435 10.62 2.99 13.50
N GLY A 436 11.12 4.15 13.05
CA GLY A 436 11.16 5.39 13.80
C GLY A 436 9.79 5.92 14.25
N MET A 437 8.68 5.55 13.60
CA MET A 437 7.33 5.99 13.98
C MET A 437 6.64 5.12 15.04
N LEU A 438 7.13 3.90 15.24
CA LEU A 438 6.48 2.92 16.11
C LEU A 438 7.04 2.99 17.52
N THR A 439 6.21 2.68 18.51
CA THR A 439 6.70 2.38 19.85
C THR A 439 7.44 1.05 19.80
N SER A 440 8.52 0.90 20.57
CA SER A 440 9.12 -0.41 20.76
C SER A 440 8.05 -1.32 21.36
N ARG A 441 7.60 -2.35 20.63
CA ARG A 441 6.74 -3.36 21.26
C ARG A 441 7.54 -4.03 22.38
N SER A 442 6.83 -4.23 23.49
CA SER A 442 7.32 -4.61 24.80
C SER A 442 8.35 -5.73 24.78
N ALA A 443 9.37 -5.60 25.63
CA ALA A 443 10.30 -6.59 26.22
C ALA A 443 10.75 -7.84 25.44
N ARG A 444 9.88 -8.53 24.71
CA ARG A 444 10.14 -9.79 24.01
C ARG A 444 11.12 -9.64 22.85
N GLU A 445 11.00 -8.60 22.02
CA GLU A 445 11.99 -8.32 20.96
C GLU A 445 13.34 -7.89 21.56
N ALA A 446 13.32 -7.01 22.56
CA ALA A 446 14.53 -6.59 23.28
C ALA A 446 15.22 -7.76 24.01
N VAL A 447 14.44 -8.69 24.57
CA VAL A 447 14.94 -9.91 25.20
C VAL A 447 15.50 -10.86 24.14
N CYS A 448 14.86 -11.02 22.98
CA CYS A 448 15.41 -11.80 21.87
C CYS A 448 16.73 -11.22 21.35
N ASP A 449 16.80 -9.92 21.11
CA ASP A 449 18.03 -9.24 20.67
C ASP A 449 19.14 -9.38 21.72
N LEU A 450 18.82 -9.16 23.00
CA LEU A 450 19.78 -9.34 24.09
C LEU A 450 20.23 -10.80 24.21
N CYS A 451 19.33 -11.76 24.06
CA CYS A 451 19.61 -13.19 24.07
C CYS A 451 20.51 -13.61 22.90
N ILE A 452 20.28 -13.08 21.70
CA ILE A 452 21.13 -13.31 20.51
C ILE A 452 22.52 -12.71 20.71
N ILE A 453 22.61 -11.48 21.25
CA ILE A 453 23.89 -10.83 21.56
C ILE A 453 24.67 -11.66 22.59
N ILE A 454 24.02 -12.06 23.69
CA ILE A 454 24.64 -12.89 24.73
C ILE A 454 25.10 -14.23 24.15
N PHE A 455 24.28 -14.90 23.33
CA PHE A 455 24.66 -16.16 22.68
C PHE A 455 25.87 -16.01 21.76
N THR A 456 25.93 -14.92 20.99
CA THR A 456 27.05 -14.63 20.08
C THR A 456 28.34 -14.29 20.87
N MET A 457 28.23 -13.54 21.96
CA MET A 457 29.35 -13.28 22.88
C MET A 457 29.86 -14.56 23.55
N CYS A 458 28.94 -15.45 23.94
CA CYS A 458 29.25 -16.76 24.50
C CYS A 458 30.02 -17.65 23.51
N LEU A 459 29.59 -17.73 22.25
CA LEU A 459 30.27 -18.50 21.19
C LEU A 459 31.66 -17.93 20.85
N THR A 460 31.81 -16.61 20.79
CA THR A 460 33.09 -15.96 20.52
C THR A 460 34.09 -16.18 21.65
N LEU A 461 33.67 -16.05 22.92
CA LEU A 461 34.50 -16.37 24.09
C LEU A 461 34.91 -17.85 24.12
N PHE A 462 34.00 -18.78 23.76
CA PHE A 462 34.34 -20.20 23.67
C PHE A 462 35.43 -20.47 22.63
N ASN A 463 35.33 -19.87 21.44
CA ASN A 463 36.34 -20.01 20.39
C ASN A 463 37.71 -19.43 20.79
N PHE A 464 37.74 -18.31 21.52
CA PHE A 464 38.98 -17.73 22.03
C PHE A 464 39.67 -18.59 23.10
N VAL A 465 38.91 -19.31 23.92
CA VAL A 465 39.45 -20.21 24.97
C VAL A 465 39.94 -21.54 24.39
N HIS A 466 39.48 -21.94 23.20
CA HIS A 466 39.88 -23.19 22.53
C HIS A 466 40.90 -23.03 21.38
N TYR A 467 41.25 -21.80 21.01
CA TYR A 467 42.41 -21.51 20.16
C TYR A 467 43.47 -20.70 20.92
N PRO A 468 44.26 -21.30 21.82
CA PRO A 468 45.52 -20.69 22.20
C PRO A 468 46.42 -20.75 20.96
N GLY A 469 46.81 -19.57 20.46
CA GLY A 469 47.58 -19.43 19.25
C GLY A 469 48.75 -20.41 19.17
N THR A 470 48.89 -21.06 18.02
CA THR A 470 50.17 -21.52 17.51
C THR A 470 51.12 -20.32 17.45
N MET A 471 51.91 -20.11 18.51
CA MET A 471 53.12 -19.32 18.42
C MET A 471 54.08 -20.07 17.51
N HIS A 472 54.33 -19.51 16.34
CA HIS A 472 55.50 -19.84 15.52
C HIS A 472 56.77 -19.44 16.28
N THR A 473 57.63 -20.43 16.54
CA THR A 473 59.10 -20.27 16.54
C THR A 473 59.63 -20.70 15.19
#